data_AF-A0A1G0HQA5-F1
#
_entry.id   AF-A0A1G0HQA5-F1
#
_cell.length_a   1.000
_cell.length_b   1.000
_cell.length_c   1.000
_cell.angle_alpha   90.00
_cell.angle_beta   90.00
_cell.angle_gamma   90.00
#
_symmetry.space_group_name_H-M   'P 1'
#
loop_
_entity.id
_entity.type
_entity.pdbx_description
1 polymer ?
#
loop_
_entity_poly.entity_id
_entity_poly.type
_entity_poly.pdbx_seq_one_letter_code
_entity_poly.pdbx_strand_id
1 'polypeptide(L)'
;MNGDTTIPSKLRIITPDLQQNGMPDLATIEGQEMINHYIDDSIDLIIIDNISCLAPSIKENDASDWAVLQTWILMLRSNGKSVLLVHHSGKGGTQRGTSKKEDVLDTVIFLERPNDYEASQGARLIVRYEKNRGFFGDDAKPFECQLCKNDKDEFKWITKALEESTYESVINLFNGGLSQAEIAEDLDIHKGTVSKYVKRARQEGKLTRQEDK
;
A
#
# COMPACT_ATOMS: atom_id res chain seq x y z
N MET A 1 11.53 -17.56 -18.01
CA MET A 1 11.56 -18.56 -16.92
C MET A 1 10.22 -19.24 -16.89
N ASN A 2 10.24 -20.57 -16.92
CA ASN A 2 9.10 -21.44 -17.19
C ASN A 2 8.10 -21.44 -16.02
N GLY A 3 6.84 -21.14 -16.33
CA GLY A 3 5.71 -21.12 -15.38
C GLY A 3 5.11 -22.51 -15.11
N ASP A 4 5.93 -23.56 -15.06
CA ASP A 4 5.49 -24.93 -14.76
C ASP A 4 5.82 -25.31 -13.32
N THR A 5 5.26 -24.57 -12.37
CA THR A 5 5.06 -25.08 -11.01
C THR A 5 3.60 -24.93 -10.69
N THR A 6 2.87 -26.04 -10.73
CA THR A 6 1.56 -26.15 -10.08
C THR A 6 1.68 -25.56 -8.68
N ILE A 7 1.00 -24.45 -8.38
CA ILE A 7 0.93 -23.90 -7.02
C ILE A 7 0.18 -24.96 -6.21
N PRO A 8 0.85 -25.75 -5.35
CA PRO A 8 0.13 -26.68 -4.48
C PRO A 8 -0.74 -25.84 -3.54
N SER A 9 -1.75 -26.44 -2.92
CA SER A 9 -2.69 -25.83 -1.96
C SER A 9 -2.00 -25.17 -0.75
N LYS A 10 -1.27 -24.08 -0.97
CA LYS A 10 -0.48 -23.31 0.01
C LYS A 10 -1.25 -22.07 0.48
N LEU A 11 -2.37 -21.75 -0.17
CA LEU A 11 -3.26 -20.68 0.24
C LEU A 11 -4.45 -21.28 0.99
N ARG A 12 -4.59 -20.90 2.26
CA ARG A 12 -5.77 -21.20 3.07
C ARG A 12 -6.54 -19.90 3.26
N ILE A 13 -7.83 -19.90 2.91
CA ILE A 13 -8.70 -18.73 3.04
C ILE A 13 -9.72 -19.03 4.12
N ILE A 14 -9.74 -18.18 5.15
CA ILE A 14 -10.79 -18.15 6.17
C ILE A 14 -11.56 -16.86 5.94
N THR A 15 -12.81 -16.96 5.51
CA THR A 15 -13.67 -15.80 5.21
C THR A 15 -14.99 -15.90 5.96
N PRO A 16 -15.56 -14.77 6.45
CA PRO A 16 -16.89 -14.75 7.04
C PRO A 16 -17.98 -15.36 6.13
N ASP A 17 -17.86 -15.18 4.81
CA ASP A 17 -18.88 -15.60 3.82
C ASP A 17 -19.10 -17.12 3.78
N LEU A 18 -18.13 -17.91 4.26
CA LEU A 18 -18.20 -19.37 4.27
C LEU A 18 -18.50 -19.92 5.68
N GLN A 19 -18.82 -19.07 6.66
CA GLN A 19 -19.02 -19.45 8.06
C GLN A 19 -20.47 -19.24 8.49
N GLN A 20 -21.09 -20.29 9.03
CA GLN A 20 -22.49 -20.23 9.48
C GLN A 20 -22.72 -19.25 10.64
N ASN A 21 -21.74 -19.12 11.54
CA ASN A 21 -21.85 -18.32 12.76
C ASN A 21 -21.08 -16.98 12.67
N GLY A 22 -20.65 -16.59 11.47
CA GLY A 22 -19.75 -15.45 11.27
C GLY A 22 -18.31 -15.75 11.70
N MET A 23 -17.45 -14.75 11.50
CA MET A 23 -16.02 -14.84 11.79
C MET A 23 -15.73 -14.60 13.27
N PRO A 24 -14.81 -15.36 13.90
CA PRO A 24 -14.36 -15.09 15.26
C PRO A 24 -13.73 -13.70 15.40
N ASP A 25 -14.00 -13.03 16.52
CA ASP A 25 -13.45 -11.70 16.80
C ASP A 25 -11.99 -11.80 17.25
N LEU A 26 -11.07 -11.32 16.42
CA LEU A 26 -9.63 -11.35 16.69
C LEU A 26 -9.20 -10.41 17.84
N ALA A 27 -10.07 -9.52 18.29
CA ALA A 27 -9.84 -8.69 19.48
C ALA A 27 -9.95 -9.50 20.79
N THR A 28 -10.54 -10.70 20.74
CA THR A 28 -10.82 -11.54 21.90
C THR A 28 -9.88 -12.75 21.96
N ILE A 29 -9.58 -13.23 23.17
CA ILE A 29 -8.75 -14.42 23.35
C ILE A 29 -9.45 -15.64 22.75
N GLU A 30 -10.76 -15.76 22.97
CA GLU A 30 -11.58 -16.86 22.47
C GLU A 30 -11.56 -16.91 20.93
N GLY A 31 -11.71 -15.76 20.27
CA GLY A 31 -11.64 -15.69 18.81
C GLY A 31 -10.25 -16.00 18.25
N GLN A 32 -9.19 -15.55 18.93
CA GLN A 32 -7.81 -15.90 18.59
C GLN A 32 -7.55 -17.40 18.73
N GLU A 33 -8.01 -18.04 19.81
CA GLU A 33 -7.88 -19.48 20.01
C GLU A 33 -8.58 -20.26 18.89
N MET A 34 -9.78 -19.86 18.48
CA MET A 34 -10.49 -20.48 17.35
C MET A 34 -9.67 -20.44 16.06
N ILE A 35 -8.96 -19.33 15.80
CA ILE A 35 -8.14 -19.17 14.59
C ILE A 35 -6.80 -19.91 14.71
N ASN A 36 -6.20 -19.96 15.90
CA ASN A 36 -4.94 -20.68 16.15
C ASN A 36 -5.04 -22.16 15.76
N HIS A 37 -6.21 -22.79 15.84
CA HIS A 37 -6.42 -24.18 15.39
C HIS A 37 -6.12 -24.41 13.91
N TYR A 38 -6.19 -23.36 13.08
CA TYR A 38 -5.90 -23.43 11.65
C TYR A 38 -4.46 -23.04 11.30
N ILE A 39 -3.71 -22.51 12.29
CA ILE A 39 -2.33 -22.05 12.14
C ILE A 39 -1.39 -23.17 12.59
N ASP A 40 -0.89 -23.94 11.64
CA ASP A 40 0.13 -24.96 11.88
C ASP A 40 1.53 -24.51 11.43
N ASP A 41 2.51 -25.38 11.63
CA ASP A 41 3.92 -25.12 11.31
C ASP A 41 4.16 -24.88 9.81
N SER A 42 3.26 -25.30 8.92
CA SER A 42 3.39 -25.09 7.47
C SER A 42 3.01 -23.69 7.00
N ILE A 43 2.42 -22.87 7.88
CA ILE A 43 2.07 -21.48 7.57
C ILE A 43 3.22 -20.56 7.94
N ASP A 44 3.78 -19.86 6.95
CA ASP A 44 4.85 -18.87 7.15
C ASP A 44 4.31 -17.43 7.21
N LEU A 45 3.17 -17.17 6.59
CA LEU A 45 2.55 -15.85 6.46
C LEU A 45 1.06 -15.90 6.78
N ILE A 46 0.62 -14.97 7.62
CA ILE A 46 -0.78 -14.75 7.99
C ILE A 46 -1.17 -13.35 7.52
N ILE A 47 -2.25 -13.25 6.75
CA ILE A 47 -2.78 -11.98 6.25
C ILE A 47 -4.13 -11.74 6.93
N ILE A 48 -4.27 -10.59 7.58
CA ILE A 48 -5.50 -10.17 8.24
C ILE A 48 -6.10 -9.02 7.41
N ASP A 49 -7.09 -9.34 6.57
CA ASP A 49 -7.74 -8.39 5.66
C ASP A 49 -9.26 -8.29 5.93
N ASN A 50 -9.79 -7.18 6.45
CA ASN A 50 -9.07 -6.07 7.10
C ASN A 50 -9.28 -6.14 8.62
N ILE A 51 -8.35 -5.56 9.37
CA ILE A 51 -8.40 -5.65 10.84
C ILE A 51 -9.66 -5.00 11.44
N SER A 52 -10.22 -3.95 10.81
CA SER A 52 -11.45 -3.32 11.31
C SER A 52 -12.68 -4.22 11.19
N CYS A 53 -12.71 -5.12 10.21
CA CYS A 53 -13.80 -6.09 10.04
C CYS A 53 -13.59 -7.35 10.89
N LEU A 54 -12.33 -7.73 11.13
CA LEU A 54 -11.97 -8.97 11.83
C LEU A 54 -11.74 -8.79 13.34
N ALA A 55 -11.64 -7.55 13.81
CA ALA A 55 -11.52 -7.21 15.23
C ALA A 55 -12.55 -6.13 15.63
N PRO A 56 -13.87 -6.38 15.46
CA PRO A 56 -14.91 -5.39 15.65
C PRO A 56 -15.04 -4.88 17.09
N SER A 57 -14.58 -5.64 18.09
CA SER A 57 -14.60 -5.19 19.49
C SER A 57 -13.51 -4.16 19.82
N ILE A 58 -12.53 -3.92 18.94
CA ILE A 58 -11.50 -2.90 19.19
C ILE A 58 -12.14 -1.51 19.08
N LYS A 59 -12.27 -0.84 20.22
CA LYS A 59 -12.66 0.58 20.23
C LYS A 59 -11.44 1.44 19.88
N GLU A 60 -11.59 2.35 18.92
CA GLU A 60 -10.47 3.18 18.42
C GLU A 60 -9.74 3.99 19.51
N ASN A 61 -10.44 4.30 20.61
CA ASN A 61 -9.93 5.09 21.72
C ASN A 61 -9.49 4.25 22.93
N ASP A 62 -9.65 2.93 22.89
CA ASP A 62 -9.27 2.05 24.00
C ASP A 62 -7.96 1.33 23.69
N ALA A 63 -6.89 1.76 24.36
CA ALA A 63 -5.57 1.15 24.21
C ALA A 63 -5.51 -0.29 24.73
N SER A 64 -6.47 -0.71 25.57
CA SER A 64 -6.48 -2.05 26.16
C SER A 64 -6.90 -3.13 25.16
N ASP A 65 -7.94 -2.89 24.35
CA ASP A 65 -8.39 -3.82 23.30
C ASP A 65 -7.28 -4.07 22.27
N TRP A 66 -6.54 -3.03 21.90
CA TRP A 66 -5.40 -3.16 20.99
C TRP A 66 -4.26 -3.99 21.61
N ALA A 67 -4.04 -3.89 22.92
CA ALA A 67 -2.98 -4.64 23.59
C ALA A 67 -3.21 -6.16 23.50
N VAL A 68 -4.47 -6.61 23.56
CA VAL A 68 -4.82 -8.03 23.40
C VAL A 68 -4.45 -8.53 22.01
N LEU A 69 -4.89 -7.83 20.97
CA LEU A 69 -4.53 -8.17 19.58
C LEU A 69 -3.02 -8.12 19.34
N GLN A 70 -2.36 -7.06 19.83
CA GLN A 70 -0.91 -6.88 19.69
C GLN A 70 -0.13 -8.03 20.35
N THR A 71 -0.58 -8.49 21.52
CA THR A 71 0.04 -9.62 22.22
C THR A 71 -0.06 -10.90 21.39
N TRP A 72 -1.22 -11.16 20.79
CA TRP A 72 -1.41 -12.31 19.90
C TRP A 72 -0.52 -12.25 18.64
N ILE A 73 -0.41 -11.08 18.02
CA ILE A 73 0.49 -10.89 16.86
C ILE A 73 1.96 -11.13 17.24
N LEU A 74 2.39 -10.64 18.41
CA LEU A 74 3.74 -10.89 18.92
C LEU A 74 3.99 -12.37 19.21
N MET A 75 2.99 -13.08 19.75
CA MET A 75 3.07 -14.53 19.95
C MET A 75 3.25 -15.27 18.61
N LEU A 76 2.44 -14.94 17.59
CA LEU A 76 2.59 -15.51 16.25
C LEU A 76 4.00 -15.27 15.68
N ARG A 77 4.53 -14.04 15.83
CA ARG A 77 5.90 -13.70 15.43
C ARG A 77 6.95 -14.51 16.17
N SER A 78 6.79 -14.69 17.49
CA SER A 78 7.71 -15.50 18.29
C SER A 78 7.72 -16.97 17.87
N ASN A 79 6.61 -17.45 17.27
CA ASN A 79 6.48 -18.78 16.67
C ASN A 79 6.93 -18.82 15.19
N GLY A 80 7.72 -17.84 14.74
CA GLY A 80 8.29 -17.80 13.40
C GLY A 80 7.32 -17.38 12.29
N LYS A 81 6.13 -16.86 12.62
CA LYS A 81 5.12 -16.45 11.63
C LYS A 81 5.29 -14.98 11.25
N SER A 82 5.20 -14.67 9.95
CA SER A 82 5.04 -13.30 9.47
C SER A 82 3.57 -12.91 9.49
N VAL A 83 3.24 -11.70 9.93
CA VAL A 83 1.86 -11.20 10.00
C VAL A 83 1.73 -9.91 9.21
N LEU A 84 0.84 -9.90 8.21
CA LEU A 84 0.48 -8.73 7.42
C LEU A 84 -0.92 -8.25 7.85
N LEU A 85 -1.00 -7.01 8.32
CA LEU A 85 -2.26 -6.37 8.68
C LEU A 85 -2.69 -5.44 7.55
N VAL A 86 -3.88 -5.64 7.00
CA VAL A 86 -4.50 -4.70 6.07
C VAL A 86 -5.43 -3.79 6.86
N HIS A 87 -5.26 -2.48 6.65
CA HIS A 87 -6.03 -1.46 7.35
C HIS A 87 -6.32 -0.27 6.44
N HIS A 88 -7.54 0.26 6.56
CA HIS A 88 -7.92 1.47 5.83
C HIS A 88 -7.34 2.72 6.48
N SER A 89 -6.96 3.70 5.67
CA SER A 89 -6.59 5.04 6.15
C SER A 89 -7.79 5.77 6.76
N GLY A 90 -7.48 6.71 7.64
CA GLY A 90 -8.41 7.59 8.33
C GLY A 90 -8.99 8.65 7.42
N LYS A 91 -9.97 9.38 7.92
CA LYS A 91 -10.56 10.52 7.21
C LYS A 91 -9.56 11.64 6.87
N GLY A 92 -8.34 11.60 7.43
CA GLY A 92 -7.26 12.56 7.17
C GLY A 92 -6.06 12.00 6.40
N GLY A 93 -6.18 10.85 5.74
CA GLY A 93 -5.07 10.23 4.99
C GLY A 93 -4.04 9.51 5.86
N THR A 94 -3.95 9.81 7.15
CA THR A 94 -3.14 9.08 8.13
C THR A 94 -3.76 7.73 8.50
N GLN A 95 -2.96 6.76 8.94
CA GLN A 95 -3.45 5.47 9.43
C GLN A 95 -4.50 5.66 10.55
N ARG A 96 -5.60 4.88 10.55
CA ARG A 96 -6.59 4.93 11.63
C ARG A 96 -6.05 4.28 12.92
N GLY A 97 -5.75 5.11 13.91
CA GLY A 97 -5.52 4.65 15.28
C GLY A 97 -4.37 5.34 16.00
N THR A 98 -4.19 4.97 17.26
CA THR A 98 -3.18 5.52 18.16
C THR A 98 -1.76 5.13 17.73
N SER A 99 -0.79 6.02 17.94
CA SER A 99 0.64 5.80 17.65
C SER A 99 1.22 4.48 18.20
N LYS A 100 0.63 3.95 19.28
CA LYS A 100 0.95 2.65 19.87
C LYS A 100 0.80 1.47 18.90
N LYS A 101 -0.12 1.56 17.93
CA LYS A 101 -0.32 0.51 16.91
C LYS A 101 0.94 0.29 16.07
N GLU A 102 1.72 1.34 15.87
CA GLU A 102 2.86 1.30 14.97
C GLU A 102 4.19 0.98 15.69
N ASP A 103 4.24 0.98 17.02
CA ASP A 103 5.50 0.76 17.76
C ASP A 103 6.06 -0.65 17.55
N VAL A 104 5.15 -1.61 17.35
CA VAL A 104 5.46 -3.04 17.16
C VAL A 104 5.70 -3.42 15.70
N LEU A 105 5.32 -2.57 14.74
CA LEU A 105 5.44 -2.88 13.32
C LEU A 105 6.88 -2.66 12.85
N ASP A 106 7.45 -3.67 12.18
CA ASP A 106 8.80 -3.57 11.59
C ASP A 106 8.78 -2.82 10.27
N THR A 107 7.67 -2.93 9.53
CA THR A 107 7.45 -2.31 8.22
C THR A 107 6.02 -1.77 8.15
N VAL A 108 5.88 -0.53 7.68
CA VAL A 108 4.58 0.11 7.41
C VAL A 108 4.58 0.54 5.95
N ILE A 109 3.67 -0.06 5.18
CA ILE A 109 3.47 0.24 3.76
C ILE A 109 2.22 1.11 3.63
N PHE A 110 2.39 2.31 3.13
CA PHE A 110 1.32 3.24 2.86
C PHE A 110 1.00 3.27 1.37
N LEU A 111 -0.28 3.14 1.03
CA LEU A 111 -0.78 3.13 -0.34
C LEU A 111 -1.67 4.36 -0.55
N GLU A 112 -1.30 5.20 -1.51
CA GLU A 112 -2.07 6.40 -1.88
C GLU A 112 -2.28 6.49 -3.38
N ARG A 113 -3.25 7.29 -3.83
CA ARG A 113 -3.38 7.61 -5.25
C ARG A 113 -2.43 8.75 -5.61
N PRO A 114 -1.83 8.74 -6.82
CA PRO A 114 -1.15 9.94 -7.30
C PRO A 114 -2.14 11.10 -7.44
N ASN A 115 -1.67 12.35 -7.33
CA ASN A 115 -2.52 13.52 -7.37
C ASN A 115 -3.21 13.72 -8.74
N ASP A 116 -2.58 13.24 -9.82
CA ASP A 116 -3.13 13.22 -11.18
C ASP A 116 -3.97 11.95 -11.48
N TYR A 117 -4.43 11.24 -10.45
CA TYR A 117 -5.21 10.01 -10.62
C TYR A 117 -6.58 10.27 -11.26
N GLU A 118 -6.92 9.48 -12.28
CA GLU A 118 -8.27 9.41 -12.83
C GLU A 118 -8.92 8.06 -12.56
N ALA A 119 -10.23 8.04 -12.29
CA ALA A 119 -10.98 6.81 -12.02
C ALA A 119 -10.92 5.78 -13.18
N SER A 120 -10.74 6.26 -14.42
CA SER A 120 -10.54 5.46 -15.63
C SER A 120 -9.28 4.59 -15.59
N GLN A 121 -8.28 4.97 -14.78
CA GLN A 121 -6.97 4.31 -14.70
C GLN A 121 -6.98 3.04 -13.83
N GLY A 122 -8.09 2.75 -13.13
CA GLY A 122 -8.22 1.56 -12.30
C GLY A 122 -7.27 1.57 -11.10
N ALA A 123 -6.59 0.44 -10.84
CA ALA A 123 -5.65 0.35 -9.72
C ALA A 123 -4.31 0.99 -10.09
N ARG A 124 -4.17 2.30 -9.85
CA ARG A 124 -2.91 3.07 -9.91
C ARG A 124 -2.66 3.71 -8.54
N LEU A 125 -1.52 3.41 -7.95
CA LEU A 125 -1.21 3.82 -6.58
C LEU A 125 0.30 4.01 -6.37
N ILE A 126 0.64 4.88 -5.43
CA ILE A 126 1.99 5.08 -4.93
C ILE A 126 2.17 4.22 -3.69
N VAL A 127 3.23 3.43 -3.68
CA VAL A 127 3.69 2.64 -2.54
C VAL A 127 4.77 3.45 -1.82
N ARG A 128 4.53 3.76 -0.53
CA ARG A 128 5.50 4.40 0.35
C ARG A 128 5.78 3.52 1.56
N TYR A 129 6.98 3.67 2.11
CA TYR A 129 7.36 3.05 3.37
C TYR A 129 7.45 4.12 4.46
N GLU A 130 6.56 4.08 5.44
CA GLU A 130 6.61 4.98 6.61
C GLU A 130 7.53 4.40 7.70
N LYS A 131 7.66 3.07 7.74
CA LYS A 131 8.64 2.34 8.56
C LYS A 131 9.25 1.21 7.73
N ASN A 132 10.55 1.01 7.88
CA ASN A 132 11.36 0.08 7.10
C ASN A 132 12.61 -0.32 7.89
N ARG A 133 12.45 -0.87 9.10
CA ARG A 133 13.59 -1.17 10.00
C ARG A 133 14.57 -2.20 9.44
N GLY A 134 14.13 -3.05 8.50
CA GLY A 134 14.92 -4.14 7.93
C GLY A 134 15.56 -3.87 6.57
N PHE A 135 15.32 -2.71 5.95
CA PHE A 135 15.82 -2.40 4.60
C PHE A 135 16.01 -0.88 4.40
N PHE A 136 16.93 -0.49 3.52
CA PHE A 136 17.30 0.92 3.31
C PHE A 136 17.83 1.16 1.90
N GLY A 137 18.09 2.42 1.55
CA GLY A 137 18.62 2.79 0.25
C GLY A 137 17.57 2.70 -0.85
N ASP A 138 17.95 2.14 -2.01
CA ASP A 138 17.06 2.05 -3.17
C ASP A 138 15.84 1.14 -2.92
N ASP A 139 15.98 0.10 -2.09
CA ASP A 139 14.88 -0.80 -1.71
C ASP A 139 13.80 -0.11 -0.87
N ALA A 140 14.15 1.01 -0.23
CA ALA A 140 13.24 1.82 0.57
C ALA A 140 12.61 2.99 -0.19
N LYS A 141 12.94 3.16 -1.48
CA LYS A 141 12.39 4.27 -2.27
C LYS A 141 10.92 4.02 -2.61
N PRO A 142 10.08 5.07 -2.57
CA PRO A 142 8.71 4.95 -3.00
C PRO A 142 8.63 4.75 -4.52
N PHE A 143 7.59 4.06 -4.97
CA PHE A 143 7.35 3.78 -6.38
C PHE A 143 5.86 3.80 -6.70
N GLU A 144 5.52 4.14 -7.94
CA GLU A 144 4.17 4.01 -8.46
C GLU A 144 3.98 2.59 -9.00
N CYS A 145 2.82 1.99 -8.75
CA CYS A 145 2.40 0.77 -9.40
C CYS A 145 1.00 0.91 -10.01
N GLN A 146 0.82 0.30 -11.18
CA GLN A 146 -0.44 0.31 -11.90
C GLN A 146 -0.76 -1.07 -12.46
N LEU A 147 -2.02 -1.50 -12.31
CA LEU A 147 -2.55 -2.69 -12.95
C LEU A 147 -3.03 -2.34 -14.36
N CYS A 148 -2.27 -2.78 -15.37
CA CYS A 148 -2.56 -2.56 -16.78
C CYS A 148 -2.92 -3.87 -17.48
N LYS A 149 -3.62 -3.79 -18.61
CA LYS A 149 -3.78 -4.92 -19.53
C LYS A 149 -2.66 -4.89 -20.57
N ASN A 150 -2.10 -6.05 -20.89
CA ASN A 150 -1.17 -6.19 -22.01
C ASN A 150 -1.93 -6.31 -23.35
N ASP A 151 -1.21 -6.40 -24.46
CA ASP A 151 -1.80 -6.56 -25.81
C ASP A 151 -2.65 -7.83 -25.99
N LYS A 152 -2.57 -8.77 -25.03
CA LYS A 152 -3.34 -10.03 -24.98
C LYS A 152 -4.51 -9.98 -24.00
N ASP A 153 -4.86 -8.80 -23.49
CA ASP A 153 -5.93 -8.57 -22.50
C ASP A 153 -5.65 -9.17 -21.10
N GLU A 154 -4.40 -9.56 -20.81
CA GLU A 154 -4.01 -10.11 -19.52
C GLU A 154 -3.58 -8.99 -18.56
N PHE A 155 -4.00 -9.08 -17.30
CA PHE A 155 -3.60 -8.11 -16.27
C PHE A 155 -2.14 -8.28 -15.85
N LYS A 156 -1.42 -7.17 -15.79
CA LYS A 156 -0.02 -7.09 -15.36
C LYS A 156 0.23 -5.83 -14.54
N TRP A 157 0.97 -5.98 -13.45
CA TRP A 157 1.50 -4.83 -12.71
C TRP A 157 2.70 -4.21 -13.43
N ILE A 158 2.64 -2.90 -13.60
CA ILE A 158 3.76 -2.05 -14.04
C ILE A 158 4.19 -1.23 -12.85
N THR A 159 5.49 -1.17 -12.60
CA THR A 159 6.08 -0.39 -11.50
C THR A 159 7.06 0.64 -12.06
N LYS A 160 7.10 1.82 -11.44
CA LYS A 160 7.99 2.91 -11.84
C LYS A 160 8.48 3.66 -10.60
N ALA A 161 9.75 4.07 -10.60
CA ALA A 161 10.26 4.91 -9.52
C ALA A 161 9.42 6.19 -9.42
N LEU A 162 9.06 6.62 -8.20
CA LEU A 162 8.17 7.77 -8.02
C LEU A 162 8.74 9.05 -8.67
N GLU A 163 10.06 9.24 -8.64
CA GLU A 163 10.71 10.38 -9.30
C GLU A 163 10.44 10.39 -10.81
N GLU A 164 10.48 9.22 -11.44
CA GLU A 164 10.26 9.06 -12.88
C GLU A 164 8.79 9.22 -13.25
N SER A 165 7.86 8.67 -12.48
CA SER A 165 6.42 8.88 -12.72
C SER A 165 6.05 10.36 -12.55
N THR A 166 6.57 11.02 -11.51
CA THR A 166 6.34 12.46 -11.29
C THR A 166 6.92 13.30 -12.43
N TYR A 167 8.10 12.93 -12.93
CA TYR A 167 8.72 13.60 -14.08
C TYR A 167 7.86 13.52 -15.34
N GLU A 168 7.30 12.34 -15.62
CA GLU A 168 6.39 12.15 -16.75
C GLU A 168 5.08 12.91 -16.59
N SER A 169 4.48 12.90 -15.39
CA SER A 169 3.27 13.70 -15.09
C SER A 169 3.50 15.18 -15.34
N VAL A 170 4.65 15.74 -14.90
CA VAL A 170 5.00 17.14 -15.19
C VAL A 170 5.08 17.41 -16.68
N ILE A 171 5.69 16.52 -17.47
CA ILE A 171 5.77 16.68 -18.93
C ILE A 171 4.38 16.63 -19.56
N ASN A 172 3.56 15.66 -19.17
CA ASN A 172 2.22 15.46 -19.72
C ASN A 172 1.33 16.68 -19.45
N LEU A 173 1.31 17.18 -18.22
CA LEU A 173 0.52 18.37 -17.85
C LEU A 173 1.03 19.64 -18.56
N PHE A 174 2.36 19.81 -18.65
CA PHE A 174 2.94 20.94 -19.36
C PHE A 174 2.59 20.93 -20.85
N ASN A 175 2.73 19.78 -21.50
CA ASN A 175 2.34 19.60 -22.90
C ASN A 175 0.81 19.70 -23.10
N GLY A 176 0.02 19.36 -22.07
CA GLY A 176 -1.42 19.56 -22.00
C GLY A 176 -1.85 21.01 -21.82
N GLY A 177 -0.90 21.92 -21.58
CA GLY A 177 -1.11 23.36 -21.62
C GLY A 177 -1.06 24.07 -20.27
N LEU A 178 -0.86 23.34 -19.17
CA LEU A 178 -0.79 23.94 -17.84
C LEU A 178 0.52 24.71 -17.65
N SER A 179 0.43 25.83 -16.92
CA SER A 179 1.59 26.58 -16.46
C SER A 179 2.34 25.81 -15.37
N GLN A 180 3.63 26.13 -15.17
CA GLN A 180 4.40 25.52 -14.09
C GLN A 180 3.81 25.76 -12.69
N ALA A 181 3.05 26.85 -12.52
CA ALA A 181 2.40 27.16 -11.25
C ALA A 181 1.19 26.23 -11.01
N GLU A 182 0.36 26.04 -12.03
CA GLU A 182 -0.77 25.09 -11.99
C GLU A 182 -0.27 23.67 -11.80
N ILE A 183 0.79 23.25 -12.51
CA ILE A 183 1.38 21.90 -12.34
C ILE A 183 1.87 21.67 -10.90
N ALA A 184 2.48 22.69 -10.28
CA ALA A 184 2.95 22.58 -8.91
C ALA A 184 1.79 22.40 -7.92
N GLU A 185 0.66 23.06 -8.18
CA GLU A 185 -0.57 22.94 -7.39
C GLU A 185 -1.26 21.58 -7.63
N ASP A 186 -1.47 21.20 -8.88
CA ASP A 186 -2.14 19.95 -9.28
C ASP A 186 -1.40 18.71 -8.80
N LEU A 187 -0.07 18.72 -8.85
CA LEU A 187 0.75 17.59 -8.40
C LEU A 187 1.15 17.67 -6.92
N ASP A 188 0.82 18.75 -6.22
CA ASP A 188 1.29 19.05 -4.85
C ASP A 188 2.81 18.88 -4.69
N ILE A 189 3.58 19.51 -5.60
CA ILE A 189 5.05 19.50 -5.58
C ILE A 189 5.62 20.91 -5.59
N HIS A 190 6.82 21.08 -5.05
CA HIS A 190 7.48 22.38 -5.07
C HIS A 190 7.69 22.91 -6.50
N LYS A 191 7.44 24.21 -6.71
CA LYS A 191 7.70 24.91 -7.99
C LYS A 191 9.13 24.70 -8.50
N GLY A 192 10.11 24.60 -7.61
CA GLY A 192 11.50 24.29 -7.98
C GLY A 192 11.67 22.91 -8.61
N THR A 193 10.91 21.92 -8.16
CA THR A 193 10.88 20.57 -8.75
C THR A 193 10.30 20.61 -10.17
N VAL A 194 9.19 21.33 -10.36
CA VAL A 194 8.58 21.54 -11.70
C VAL A 194 9.58 22.20 -12.64
N SER A 195 10.20 23.30 -12.21
CA SER A 195 11.18 24.03 -13.02
C SER A 195 12.39 23.16 -13.39
N LYS A 196 12.92 22.36 -12.45
CA LYS A 196 13.99 21.39 -12.71
C LYS A 196 13.57 20.37 -13.76
N TYR A 197 12.36 19.82 -13.67
CA TYR A 197 11.84 18.82 -14.59
C TYR A 197 11.54 19.40 -15.97
N VAL A 198 10.92 20.57 -16.08
CA VAL A 198 10.70 21.25 -17.36
C VAL A 198 12.02 21.56 -18.04
N LYS A 199 13.03 22.06 -17.30
CA LYS A 199 14.37 22.30 -17.84
C LYS A 199 15.01 21.02 -18.37
N ARG A 200 14.94 19.92 -17.61
CA ARG A 200 15.43 18.60 -18.05
C ARG A 200 14.70 18.12 -19.30
N ALA A 201 13.37 18.18 -19.32
CA ALA A 201 12.54 17.78 -20.46
C ALA A 201 12.83 18.61 -21.72
N ARG A 202 13.14 19.90 -21.56
CA ARG A 202 13.57 20.77 -22.66
C ARG A 202 14.89 20.32 -23.27
N GLN A 203 15.85 19.94 -22.43
CA GLN A 203 17.15 19.40 -22.88
C GLN A 203 17.01 18.04 -23.56
N GLU A 204 16.09 17.21 -23.07
CA GLU A 204 15.78 15.88 -23.64
C GLU A 204 14.85 15.95 -24.87
N GLY A 205 14.36 17.13 -25.27
CA GLY A 205 13.46 17.30 -26.42
C GLY A 205 12.05 16.71 -26.22
N LYS A 206 11.61 16.55 -24.96
CA LYS A 206 10.32 15.95 -24.60
C LYS A 206 9.16 16.95 -24.48
N LEU A 207 9.44 18.25 -24.58
CA LEU A 207 8.43 19.30 -24.55
C LEU A 207 7.95 19.61 -25.96
N THR A 208 6.63 19.59 -26.16
CA THR A 208 6.00 19.95 -27.44
C THR A 208 5.64 21.43 -27.53
N ARG A 209 5.64 22.15 -26.40
CA ARG A 209 5.30 23.57 -26.29
C ARG A 209 6.47 24.41 -25.75
N GLN A 210 6.60 25.66 -26.22
CA GLN A 210 7.49 26.67 -25.61
C GLN A 210 6.73 27.47 -24.54
N GLU A 211 7.41 27.85 -23.44
CA GLU A 211 6.79 28.65 -22.36
C GLU A 211 6.15 29.92 -22.90
N ASP A 212 4.91 30.19 -22.48
CA ASP A 212 4.34 31.53 -22.60
C ASP A 212 5.17 32.46 -21.70
N LYS A 213 5.73 33.50 -22.31
CA LYS A 213 6.53 34.53 -21.63
C LYS A 213 5.71 35.34 -20.63
#